data_AF-F8Q3R6-F1
#
_entry.id   AF-F8Q3R6-F1
#
_cell.length_a   1.000
_cell.length_b   1.000
_cell.length_c   1.000
_cell.angle_alpha   90.00
_cell.angle_beta   90.00
_cell.angle_gamma   90.00
#
_symmetry.space_group_name_H-M   'P 1'
#
loop_
_entity.id
_entity.type
_entity.pdbx_description
1 polymer ?
#
loop_
_entity_poly.entity_id
_entity_poly.type
_entity_poly.pdbx_seq_one_letter_code
_entity_poly.pdbx_strand_id
1 'polypeptide(L)'
;AAAEFHLDLLGDGLNFKPQFWPKVTLHLAPLLTRGPAKSATACNSKWGRLHTKYNLVKPITNLSGIPWDNALGLNILDEGEVVWKELIALISRQKHPVAKGFRKRGWVHFTAM
;
A
#
# COMPACT_ATOMS: atom_id res chain seq x y z
N ALA A 1 22.83 4.28 -6.99
CA ALA A 1 23.02 4.91 -5.66
C ALA A 1 21.80 4.58 -4.81
N ALA A 2 21.94 3.62 -3.91
CA ALA A 2 20.87 3.25 -2.98
C ALA A 2 20.67 4.41 -1.98
N ALA A 3 19.43 4.78 -1.73
CA ALA A 3 19.10 5.77 -0.71
C ALA A 3 19.50 5.20 0.66
N GLU A 4 20.61 5.66 1.22
CA GLU A 4 20.90 5.50 2.64
C GLU A 4 19.85 6.28 3.43
N PHE A 5 18.79 5.59 3.84
CA PHE A 5 17.86 6.12 4.82
C PHE A 5 18.60 6.22 6.15
N HIS A 6 19.02 7.43 6.52
CA HIS A 6 19.54 7.66 7.87
C HIS A 6 18.43 7.35 8.89
N LEU A 7 18.75 6.46 9.84
CA LEU A 7 17.83 5.97 10.88
C LEU A 7 17.30 7.10 11.79
N ASP A 8 17.95 8.27 11.79
CA ASP A 8 17.57 9.47 12.54
C ASP A 8 16.29 10.15 12.00
N LEU A 9 15.83 9.79 10.80
CA LEU A 9 14.63 10.33 10.15
C LEU A 9 13.37 9.49 10.39
N LEU A 10 13.50 8.34 11.04
CA LEU A 10 12.38 7.52 11.50
C LEU A 10 11.67 8.23 12.66
N GLY A 11 10.36 8.47 12.53
CA GLY A 11 9.51 9.00 13.60
C GLY A 11 8.78 7.88 14.33
N ASP A 12 8.15 8.22 15.45
CA ASP A 12 7.37 7.26 16.22
C ASP A 12 6.12 6.82 15.45
N GLY A 13 5.81 5.51 15.51
CA GLY A 13 4.57 4.96 14.96
C GLY A 13 4.53 4.81 13.43
N LEU A 14 5.62 4.35 12.80
CA LEU A 14 5.70 4.00 11.36
C LEU A 14 5.61 5.20 10.39
N ASN A 15 5.84 6.42 10.86
CA ASN A 15 5.90 7.62 10.02
C ASN A 15 7.30 8.23 10.02
N PHE A 16 7.67 8.91 8.93
CA PHE A 16 8.92 9.67 8.86
C PHE A 16 8.75 11.04 9.52
N LYS A 17 9.83 11.54 10.15
CA LYS A 17 9.85 12.88 10.75
C LYS A 17 9.58 13.97 9.69
N PRO A 18 9.00 15.12 10.05
CA PRO A 18 8.74 16.21 9.09
C PRO A 18 9.96 16.61 8.24
N GLN A 19 11.15 16.59 8.83
CA GLN A 19 12.44 16.89 8.18
C GLN A 19 12.85 15.91 7.06
N PHE A 20 12.24 14.72 6.98
CA PHE A 20 12.47 13.75 5.92
C PHE A 20 11.86 14.20 4.58
N TRP A 21 10.65 14.75 4.63
CA TRP A 21 9.85 15.01 3.43
C TRP A 21 10.42 16.06 2.48
N PRO A 22 11.07 17.16 2.94
CA PRO A 22 11.79 18.07 2.04
C PRO A 22 12.87 17.35 1.21
N LYS A 23 13.62 16.42 1.80
CA LYS A 23 14.63 15.63 1.07
C LYS A 23 13.98 14.78 -0.03
N VAL A 24 12.84 14.15 0.28
CA VAL A 24 12.05 13.40 -0.71
C VAL A 24 11.60 14.29 -1.87
N THR A 25 11.17 15.53 -1.61
CA THR A 25 10.74 16.43 -2.70
C THR A 25 11.86 16.75 -3.68
N LEU A 26 13.10 16.90 -3.19
CA LEU A 26 14.27 17.14 -4.03
C LEU A 26 14.59 15.94 -4.91
N HIS A 27 14.47 14.72 -4.37
CA HIS A 27 14.65 13.49 -5.15
C HIS A 27 13.52 13.21 -6.14
N LEU A 28 12.28 13.61 -5.83
CA LEU A 28 11.14 13.44 -6.72
C LEU A 28 11.09 14.47 -7.85
N ALA A 29 11.57 15.69 -7.61
CA ALA A 29 11.53 16.78 -8.59
C ALA A 29 12.03 16.38 -9.99
N PRO A 30 13.22 15.74 -10.16
CA PRO A 30 13.70 15.34 -11.49
C PRO A 30 12.91 14.18 -12.12
N LEU A 31 12.10 13.44 -11.34
CA LEU A 31 11.29 12.32 -11.84
C LEU A 31 9.89 12.77 -12.31
N LEU A 32 9.52 14.04 -12.09
CA LEU A 32 8.22 14.56 -12.52
C LEU A 32 8.21 14.80 -14.02
N THR A 33 7.44 13.99 -14.74
CA THR A 33 7.22 14.16 -16.18
C THR A 33 6.10 15.14 -16.50
N ARG A 34 5.26 15.50 -15.52
CA ARG A 34 4.12 16.41 -15.69
C ARG A 34 3.68 17.08 -14.37
N GLY A 35 3.25 18.34 -14.48
CA GLY A 35 2.59 19.08 -13.40
C GLY A 35 3.57 19.76 -12.44
N PRO A 36 3.05 20.46 -11.41
CA PRO A 36 3.89 21.21 -10.49
C PRO A 36 4.69 20.29 -9.56
N ALA A 37 5.80 20.83 -9.05
CA ALA A 37 6.62 20.21 -8.02
C ALA A 37 5.76 19.77 -6.82
N LYS A 38 6.06 18.59 -6.27
CA LYS A 38 5.33 18.07 -5.11
C LYS A 38 5.84 18.73 -3.83
N SER A 39 4.92 19.17 -2.99
CA SER A 39 5.27 19.65 -1.64
C SER A 39 5.58 18.48 -0.70
N ALA A 40 6.31 18.77 0.37
CA ALA A 40 6.62 17.81 1.43
C ALA A 40 5.33 17.20 2.03
N THR A 41 4.33 18.04 2.29
CA THR A 41 3.01 17.62 2.79
C THR A 41 2.29 16.69 1.81
N ALA A 42 2.36 16.97 0.51
CA ALA A 42 1.75 16.12 -0.51
C ALA A 42 2.43 14.74 -0.56
N CYS A 43 3.76 14.69 -0.44
CA CYS A 43 4.52 13.44 -0.39
C CYS A 43 4.15 12.62 0.85
N ASN A 44 4.14 13.25 2.04
CA ASN A 44 3.75 12.59 3.28
C ASN A 44 2.32 12.01 3.20
N SER A 45 1.37 12.82 2.75
CA SER A 45 -0.02 12.39 2.59
C SER A 45 -0.18 11.24 1.61
N LYS A 46 0.59 11.26 0.50
CA LYS A 46 0.59 10.17 -0.49
C LYS A 46 1.17 8.89 0.10
N TRP A 47 2.31 8.98 0.79
CA TRP A 47 2.93 7.85 1.48
C TRP A 47 1.98 7.23 2.50
N GLY A 48 1.37 8.03 3.37
CA GLY A 48 0.42 7.53 4.37
C GLY A 48 -0.73 6.74 3.74
N ARG A 49 -1.28 7.19 2.60
CA ARG A 49 -2.32 6.45 1.87
C ARG A 49 -1.80 5.14 1.27
N LEU A 50 -0.60 5.14 0.71
CA LEU A 50 0.02 3.93 0.16
C LEU A 50 0.28 2.92 1.29
N HIS A 51 0.92 3.36 2.38
CA HIS A 51 1.27 2.54 3.54
C HIS A 51 0.04 1.94 4.23
N THR A 52 -1.01 2.74 4.46
CA THR A 52 -2.30 2.24 4.97
C THR A 52 -2.89 1.16 4.05
N LYS A 53 -2.82 1.36 2.73
CA LYS A 53 -3.32 0.36 1.77
C LYS A 53 -2.47 -0.91 1.76
N TYR A 54 -1.16 -0.80 1.87
CA TYR A 54 -0.26 -1.95 1.98
C TYR A 54 -0.53 -2.78 3.23
N ASN A 55 -0.66 -2.13 4.39
CA ASN A 55 -0.97 -2.83 5.63
C ASN A 55 -2.37 -3.49 5.62
N LEU A 56 -3.27 -3.03 4.75
CA LEU A 56 -4.55 -3.68 4.52
C LEU A 56 -4.46 -4.88 3.58
N VAL A 57 -3.56 -4.86 2.59
CA VAL A 57 -3.39 -5.94 1.61
C VAL A 57 -2.46 -7.05 2.12
N LYS A 58 -1.39 -6.70 2.82
CA LYS A 58 -0.36 -7.64 3.30
C LYS A 58 -0.91 -8.83 4.12
N PRO A 59 -1.87 -8.65 5.05
CA PRO A 59 -2.44 -9.79 5.76
C PRO A 59 -3.17 -10.75 4.82
N ILE A 60 -3.81 -10.24 3.76
CA ILE A 60 -4.55 -11.04 2.77
C ILE A 60 -3.57 -11.88 1.95
N THR A 61 -2.44 -11.30 1.53
CA THR A 61 -1.43 -12.02 0.73
C THR A 61 -0.65 -13.07 1.53
N ASN A 62 -0.66 -12.97 2.86
CA ASN A 62 -0.03 -13.94 3.74
C ASN A 62 -0.93 -15.14 4.07
N LEU A 63 -2.17 -15.18 3.56
CA LEU A 63 -3.05 -16.32 3.75
C LEU A 63 -2.57 -17.50 2.91
N SER A 64 -2.28 -18.61 3.58
CA SER A 64 -1.87 -19.85 2.93
C SER A 64 -2.93 -20.31 1.91
N GLY A 65 -2.49 -20.73 0.73
CA GLY A 65 -3.36 -21.30 -0.30
C GLY A 65 -4.17 -20.28 -1.11
N ILE A 66 -3.98 -18.97 -0.90
CA ILE A 66 -4.66 -17.93 -1.67
C ILE A 66 -3.63 -17.20 -2.53
N PRO A 67 -3.64 -17.38 -3.87
CA PRO A 67 -2.74 -16.65 -4.75
C PRO A 67 -3.10 -15.16 -4.75
N TRP A 68 -2.07 -14.32 -4.70
CA TRP A 68 -2.21 -12.88 -4.92
C TRP A 68 -1.62 -12.49 -6.27
N ASP A 69 -2.41 -11.77 -7.05
CA ASP A 69 -2.00 -11.14 -8.30
C ASP A 69 -2.11 -9.61 -8.19
N ASN A 70 -1.10 -8.88 -8.68
CA ASN A 70 -1.08 -7.42 -8.59
C ASN A 70 -2.14 -6.73 -9.46
N ALA A 71 -2.62 -7.37 -10.52
CA ALA A 71 -3.65 -6.84 -11.41
C ALA A 71 -5.04 -7.37 -11.07
N LEU A 72 -5.17 -8.65 -10.76
CA LEU A 72 -6.43 -9.37 -10.54
C LEU A 72 -6.78 -9.58 -9.06
N GLY A 73 -5.84 -9.33 -8.15
CA GLY A 73 -6.04 -9.45 -6.71
C GLY A 73 -6.07 -10.92 -6.31
N LEU A 74 -7.12 -11.33 -5.61
CA LEU A 74 -7.30 -12.73 -5.22
C LEU A 74 -7.77 -13.62 -6.37
N ASN A 75 -8.24 -12.99 -7.46
CA ASN A 75 -8.76 -13.66 -8.65
C ASN A 75 -9.79 -14.77 -8.34
N ILE A 76 -10.62 -14.56 -7.31
CA ILE A 76 -11.63 -15.54 -6.90
C ILE A 76 -12.82 -15.46 -7.85
N LEU A 77 -12.96 -16.50 -8.66
CA LEU A 77 -14.08 -16.70 -9.60
C LEU A 77 -15.40 -16.91 -8.84
N ASP A 78 -16.52 -16.86 -9.55
CA ASP A 78 -17.86 -16.92 -8.95
C ASP A 78 -18.18 -18.30 -8.33
N GLU A 79 -17.50 -19.35 -8.80
CA GLU A 79 -17.53 -20.70 -8.19
C GLU A 79 -16.89 -20.74 -6.79
N GLY A 80 -16.04 -19.76 -6.45
CA GLY A 80 -15.36 -19.62 -5.15
C GLY A 80 -16.13 -18.80 -4.12
N GLU A 81 -17.46 -18.63 -4.27
CA GLU A 81 -18.27 -17.74 -3.43
C GLU A 81 -18.24 -18.12 -1.93
N VAL A 82 -18.13 -19.41 -1.61
CA VAL A 82 -18.01 -19.89 -0.22
C VAL A 82 -16.68 -19.42 0.40
N VAL A 83 -15.57 -19.64 -0.31
CA VAL A 83 -14.22 -19.18 0.09
C VAL A 83 -14.20 -17.66 0.24
N TRP A 84 -14.86 -16.94 -0.67
CA TRP A 84 -14.97 -15.48 -0.59
C TRP A 84 -15.73 -15.01 0.65
N LYS A 85 -16.85 -15.65 1.00
CA LYS A 85 -17.65 -15.31 2.20
C LYS A 85 -16.88 -15.53 3.49
N GLU A 86 -16.17 -16.65 3.60
CA GLU A 86 -15.33 -16.95 4.77
C GLU A 86 -14.18 -15.96 4.90
N LEU A 87 -13.50 -15.67 3.78
CA LEU A 87 -12.41 -14.70 3.73
C LEU A 87 -12.88 -13.29 4.10
N ILE A 88 -14.01 -12.84 3.56
CA ILE A 88 -14.58 -11.53 3.90
C ILE A 88 -15.05 -11.47 5.35
N ALA A 89 -15.57 -12.55 5.92
CA ALA A 89 -15.89 -12.58 7.35
C ALA A 89 -14.63 -12.40 8.20
N LEU A 90 -13.53 -13.06 7.86
CA LEU A 90 -12.23 -12.89 8.54
C LEU A 90 -11.69 -11.45 8.40
N ILE A 91 -11.72 -10.89 7.20
CA ILE A 91 -11.20 -9.54 6.94
C ILE A 91 -12.10 -8.44 7.53
N SER A 92 -13.43 -8.65 7.52
CA SER A 92 -14.40 -7.68 8.08
C SER A 92 -14.30 -7.61 9.62
N ARG A 93 -13.98 -8.72 10.29
CA ARG A 93 -13.66 -8.74 11.73
C ARG A 93 -12.43 -7.88 12.07
N GLN A 94 -11.50 -7.72 11.12
CA GLN A 94 -10.31 -6.89 11.26
C GLN A 94 -10.55 -5.41 10.89
N LYS A 95 -11.81 -4.97 10.71
CA LYS A 95 -12.19 -3.59 10.36
C LYS A 95 -11.59 -3.10 9.03
N HIS A 96 -11.42 -3.98 8.05
CA HIS A 96 -10.89 -3.63 6.73
C HIS A 96 -11.96 -3.71 5.61
N PRO A 97 -12.98 -2.83 5.59
CA PRO A 97 -14.07 -2.90 4.61
C PRO A 97 -13.61 -2.68 3.15
N VAL A 98 -12.47 -1.99 2.95
CA VAL A 98 -11.87 -1.73 1.64
C VAL A 98 -11.35 -3.01 0.98
N ALA A 99 -11.10 -4.06 1.76
CA ALA A 99 -10.56 -5.32 1.25
C ALA A 99 -11.51 -6.06 0.29
N LYS A 100 -12.83 -5.78 0.37
CA LYS A 100 -13.83 -6.28 -0.57
C LYS A 100 -13.49 -5.96 -2.03
N GLY A 101 -12.82 -4.84 -2.26
CA GLY A 101 -12.38 -4.42 -3.59
C GLY A 101 -11.34 -5.33 -4.24
N PHE A 102 -10.66 -6.20 -3.47
CA PHE A 102 -9.57 -7.03 -3.99
C PHE A 102 -9.98 -8.41 -4.51
N ARG A 103 -11.29 -8.71 -4.56
CA ARG A 103 -11.78 -9.99 -5.08
C ARG A 103 -11.34 -10.26 -6.53
N LYS A 104 -11.52 -9.26 -7.39
CA LYS A 104 -11.30 -9.34 -8.86
C LYS A 104 -10.37 -8.22 -9.37
N ARG A 105 -9.76 -7.45 -8.47
CA ARG A 105 -8.88 -6.33 -8.83
C ARG A 105 -7.76 -6.22 -7.82
N GLY A 106 -6.52 -6.34 -8.28
CA GLY A 106 -5.34 -6.27 -7.43
C GLY A 106 -4.93 -4.84 -7.09
N TRP A 107 -3.71 -4.73 -6.59
CA TRP A 107 -3.05 -3.45 -6.41
C TRP A 107 -1.64 -3.49 -6.98
N VAL A 108 -1.46 -2.83 -8.13
CA VAL A 108 -0.20 -2.82 -8.90
C VAL A 108 1.02 -2.32 -8.12
N HIS A 109 0.83 -1.57 -7.04
CA HIS A 109 1.92 -1.07 -6.21
C HIS A 109 2.29 -2.01 -5.06
N PHE A 110 1.60 -3.13 -4.87
CA PHE A 110 1.80 -4.00 -3.70
C PHE A 110 3.23 -4.56 -3.63
N THR A 111 3.76 -5.10 -4.72
CA THR A 111 5.15 -5.62 -4.77
C THR A 111 6.21 -4.52 -4.77
N ALA A 112 5.85 -3.29 -5.13
CA ALA A 112 6.78 -2.16 -5.18
C ALA A 112 6.87 -1.39 -3.84
N MET A 113 6.10 -1.81 -2.83
CA MET A 113 6.05 -1.25 -1.47
C MET A 113 6.87 -2.09 -0.51
#